data_AF-A0A1I7L0M8-F1
#
_entry.id   AF-A0A1I7L0M8-F1
#
_cell.length_a   1.000
_cell.length_b   1.000
_cell.length_c   1.000
_cell.angle_alpha   90.00
_cell.angle_beta   90.00
_cell.angle_gamma   90.00
#
_symmetry.space_group_name_H-M   'P 1'
#
loop_
_entity.id
_entity.type
_entity.pdbx_description
1 polymer ?
#
loop_
_entity_poly.entity_id
_entity_poly.type
_entity_poly.pdbx_seq_one_letter_code
_entity_poly.pdbx_strand_id
1 'polypeptide(L)'
;MSTAQEPAEVSNCLTHATPPKPRTGALADKLRLKGWSMSSAALYLGVSRQRLYTVFADPGRARLWDCAIEGMPACTPEISQSLQGVSSFSVQ
;
A
#
# COMPACT_ATOMS: atom_id res chain seq x y z
N MET A 1 -21.38 57.51 -22.78
CA MET A 1 -19.98 57.10 -22.56
C MET A 1 -20.04 55.95 -21.56
N SER A 2 -20.05 54.67 -21.97
CA SER A 2 -18.87 53.80 -22.29
C SER A 2 -17.78 53.94 -21.21
N THR A 3 -17.34 52.92 -20.46
CA THR A 3 -17.12 51.50 -20.77
C THR A 3 -16.75 50.68 -19.51
N ALA A 4 -17.18 49.40 -19.49
CA ALA A 4 -16.48 48.15 -19.13
C ALA A 4 -15.62 48.00 -17.84
N GLN A 5 -15.89 46.89 -17.10
CA GLN A 5 -14.99 45.76 -16.73
C GLN A 5 -15.51 45.08 -15.45
N GLU A 6 -16.13 43.91 -15.56
CA GLU A 6 -15.56 42.54 -15.52
C GLU A 6 -15.30 42.02 -14.09
N PRO A 7 -15.81 40.83 -13.74
CA PRO A 7 -15.75 40.25 -12.41
C PRO A 7 -14.36 39.69 -12.11
N ALA A 8 -13.87 39.91 -10.90
CA ALA A 8 -12.65 39.28 -10.44
C ALA A 8 -12.85 37.76 -10.31
N GLU A 9 -12.33 37.02 -11.30
CA GLU A 9 -11.89 35.64 -11.11
C GLU A 9 -10.89 35.61 -9.95
N VAL A 10 -11.36 35.23 -8.77
CA VAL A 10 -10.45 34.77 -7.71
C VAL A 10 -10.06 33.35 -8.07
N SER A 11 -8.94 33.28 -8.79
CA SER A 11 -8.14 32.11 -9.10
C SER A 11 -8.16 31.10 -7.94
N ASN A 12 -8.74 29.93 -8.20
CA ASN A 12 -8.69 28.78 -7.30
C ASN A 12 -7.23 28.29 -7.28
N CYS A 13 -6.45 28.86 -6.36
CA CYS A 13 -5.11 28.37 -6.06
C CYS A 13 -5.27 26.97 -5.47
N LEU A 14 -5.16 26.02 -6.39
CA LEU A 14 -4.97 24.59 -6.23
C LEU A 14 -4.13 24.32 -4.97
N THR A 15 -4.80 24.17 -3.83
CA THR A 15 -4.17 23.54 -2.68
C THR A 15 -3.84 22.16 -3.19
N HIS A 16 -2.54 21.84 -3.28
CA HIS A 16 -2.07 20.50 -3.61
C HIS A 16 -2.80 19.55 -2.66
N ALA A 17 -3.90 18.98 -3.14
CA ALA A 17 -4.62 17.93 -2.49
C ALA A 17 -3.65 16.76 -2.55
N THR A 18 -2.79 16.70 -1.54
CA THR A 18 -2.08 15.47 -1.23
C THR A 18 -3.19 14.44 -1.15
N PRO A 19 -3.25 13.45 -2.07
CA PRO A 19 -4.31 12.48 -2.04
C PRO A 19 -4.33 11.91 -0.63
N PRO A 20 -5.50 11.81 0.04
CA PRO A 20 -5.55 11.26 1.38
C PRO A 20 -4.86 9.90 1.31
N LYS A 21 -3.66 9.82 1.88
CA LYS A 21 -2.86 8.60 1.90
C LYS A 21 -3.81 7.53 2.43
N PRO A 22 -4.15 6.50 1.62
CA PRO A 22 -5.15 5.54 2.04
C PRO A 22 -4.70 5.03 3.41
N ARG A 23 -5.61 5.05 4.39
CA ARG A 23 -5.40 4.64 5.79
C ARG A 23 -5.02 3.16 5.94
N THR A 24 -4.50 2.54 4.90
CA THR A 24 -3.78 1.27 4.95
C THR A 24 -2.41 1.61 5.57
N GLY A 25 -2.17 1.17 6.80
CA GLY A 25 -1.05 1.59 7.64
C GLY A 25 0.32 1.59 6.95
N ALA A 26 1.28 2.34 7.52
CA ALA A 26 2.62 2.56 6.97
C ALA A 26 3.32 1.29 6.44
N LEU A 27 3.06 0.12 7.05
CA LEU A 27 3.58 -1.17 6.62
C LEU A 27 3.06 -1.65 5.26
N ALA A 28 1.77 -1.44 4.98
CA ALA A 28 1.18 -1.80 3.69
C ALA A 28 1.77 -0.97 2.56
N ASP A 29 2.11 0.29 2.84
CA ASP A 29 2.80 1.19 1.92
C ASP A 29 4.25 0.71 1.67
N LYS A 30 4.98 0.35 2.73
CA LYS A 30 6.34 -0.22 2.63
C LYS A 30 6.38 -1.50 1.79
N LEU A 31 5.40 -2.39 1.97
CA LEU A 31 5.28 -3.59 1.14
C LEU A 31 5.07 -3.25 -0.34
N ARG A 32 4.17 -2.30 -0.63
CA ARG A 32 3.92 -1.83 -2.00
C ARG A 32 5.15 -1.20 -2.64
N LEU A 33 5.93 -0.42 -1.89
CA LEU A 33 7.19 0.17 -2.36
C LEU A 33 8.22 -0.90 -2.73
N LYS A 34 8.26 -2.03 -2.00
CA LYS A 34 9.08 -3.19 -2.35
C LYS A 34 8.49 -4.06 -3.48
N GLY A 35 7.35 -3.67 -4.08
CA GLY A 35 6.68 -4.39 -5.17
C GLY A 35 5.75 -5.50 -4.72
N TRP A 36 5.47 -5.64 -3.42
CA TRP A 36 4.63 -6.70 -2.88
C TRP A 36 3.15 -6.32 -2.89
N SER A 37 2.32 -7.24 -3.37
CA SER A 37 0.87 -7.20 -3.13
C SER A 37 0.56 -7.78 -1.74
N MET A 38 -0.59 -7.44 -1.15
CA MET A 38 -0.98 -8.05 0.13
C MET A 38 -1.15 -9.57 0.04
N SER A 39 -1.61 -10.08 -1.11
CA SER A 39 -1.77 -11.52 -1.32
C SER A 39 -0.42 -12.24 -1.38
N SER A 40 0.51 -11.73 -2.20
CA SER A 40 1.84 -12.34 -2.33
C SER A 40 2.68 -12.17 -1.05
N ALA A 41 2.57 -11.04 -0.35
CA ALA A 41 3.22 -10.84 0.94
C ALA A 41 2.68 -11.80 2.00
N ALA A 42 1.36 -12.01 2.06
CA ALA A 42 0.75 -12.96 2.99
C ALA A 42 1.26 -14.39 2.75
N LEU A 43 1.31 -14.82 1.49
CA LEU A 43 1.85 -16.12 1.11
C LEU A 43 3.32 -16.26 1.47
N TYR A 44 4.14 -15.26 1.16
CA TYR A 44 5.58 -15.28 1.46
C TYR A 44 5.85 -15.31 2.98
N LEU A 45 5.06 -14.57 3.76
CA LEU A 45 5.16 -14.53 5.21
C LEU A 45 4.46 -15.72 5.89
N GLY A 46 3.83 -16.62 5.13
CA GLY A 46 3.13 -17.80 5.65
C GLY A 46 1.93 -17.47 6.53
N VAL A 47 1.27 -16.32 6.30
CA VAL A 47 0.10 -15.88 7.08
C VAL A 47 -1.11 -15.63 6.21
N SER A 48 -2.30 -15.56 6.82
CA SER A 48 -3.51 -15.18 6.09
C SER A 48 -3.52 -13.67 5.78
N ARG A 49 -4.17 -13.28 4.67
CA ARG A 49 -4.37 -11.85 4.34
C ARG A 49 -5.09 -11.10 5.46
N GLN A 50 -6.07 -11.74 6.08
CA GLN A 50 -6.82 -11.15 7.20
C GLN A 50 -5.91 -10.90 8.40
N ARG A 51 -4.92 -11.76 8.65
CA ARG A 51 -3.91 -11.52 9.69
C ARG A 51 -3.11 -10.25 9.40
N LEU A 52 -2.66 -10.03 8.17
CA LEU A 52 -1.96 -8.79 7.80
C LEU A 52 -2.83 -7.55 8.07
N TYR A 53 -4.10 -7.56 7.67
CA TYR A 53 -5.01 -6.44 7.96
C TYR A 53 -5.19 -6.20 9.46
N THR A 54 -5.36 -7.26 10.27
CA THR A 54 -5.47 -7.10 11.74
C THR A 54 -4.19 -6.55 12.37
N VAL A 55 -3.02 -6.95 11.86
CA VAL A 55 -1.73 -6.44 12.33
C VAL A 55 -1.53 -4.98 11.94
N PHE A 56 -1.89 -4.61 10.72
CA PHE A 56 -1.73 -3.22 10.25
C PHE A 56 -2.73 -2.25 10.89
N ALA A 57 -3.82 -2.76 11.46
CA ALA A 57 -4.76 -1.98 12.25
C ALA A 57 -4.31 -1.76 13.70
N ASP A 58 -3.38 -2.58 14.21
CA ASP A 58 -2.87 -2.51 15.58
C ASP A 58 -1.42 -1.96 15.60
N PRO A 59 -1.18 -0.74 16.10
CA PRO A 59 0.14 -0.12 16.06
C PRO A 59 1.17 -0.81 16.96
N GLY A 60 0.73 -1.52 18.02
CA GLY A 60 1.63 -2.28 18.89
C GLY A 60 2.18 -3.52 18.18
N ARG A 61 1.32 -4.22 17.43
CA ARG A 61 1.71 -5.39 16.64
C ARG A 61 2.49 -5.01 15.38
N ALA A 62 2.18 -3.86 14.78
CA ALA A 62 2.86 -3.36 13.59
C ALA A 62 4.39 -3.26 13.76
N ARG A 63 4.90 -2.89 14.94
CA ARG A 63 6.35 -2.70 15.17
C ARG A 63 7.19 -3.97 14.89
N LEU A 64 6.70 -5.14 15.29
CA LEU A 64 7.41 -6.41 15.05
C LEU A 64 7.43 -6.77 13.55
N TRP A 65 6.36 -6.38 12.85
CA TRP A 65 6.23 -6.61 11.40
C TRP A 65 7.03 -5.61 10.57
N ASP A 66 7.40 -4.47 11.13
CA ASP A 66 8.31 -3.53 10.48
C ASP A 66 9.67 -4.20 10.23
N CYS A 67 10.24 -4.86 11.24
CA CYS A 67 11.48 -5.63 11.09
C CYS A 67 11.35 -6.77 10.07
N ALA A 68 10.22 -7.48 10.08
CA ALA A 68 9.97 -8.57 9.14
C ALA A 68 9.90 -8.05 7.68
N ILE A 69 9.21 -6.93 7.46
CA ILE A 69 9.05 -6.31 6.13
C ILE A 69 10.35 -5.67 5.64
N GLU A 70 11.15 -5.06 6.53
CA GLU A 70 12.49 -4.57 6.19
C GLU A 70 13.38 -5.68 5.65
N GLY A 71 13.38 -6.84 6.31
CA GLY A 71 14.14 -8.02 5.90
C GLY A 71 13.61 -8.71 4.64
N MET A 72 12.40 -8.40 4.17
CA MET A 72 11.89 -8.95 2.92
C MET A 72 12.68 -8.41 1.72
N PRO A 73 13.06 -9.26 0.76
CA PRO A 73 13.64 -8.81 -0.50
C PRO A 73 12.61 -8.02 -1.32
N ALA A 74 13.06 -7.33 -2.37
CA ALA A 74 12.14 -6.79 -3.36
C ALA A 74 11.37 -7.92 -4.05
N CYS A 75 10.11 -7.68 -4.41
CA CYS A 75 9.28 -8.66 -5.10
C CYS A 75 9.74 -8.77 -6.56
N THR A 76 10.58 -9.76 -6.87
CA THR A 76 11.01 -10.06 -8.24
C THR A 76 9.98 -10.94 -8.96
N PRO A 77 9.98 -10.97 -10.31
CA PRO A 77 9.10 -11.87 -11.06
C PRO A 77 9.33 -13.35 -10.75
N GLU A 78 10.56 -13.76 -10.42
CA GLU A 78 10.88 -15.14 -10.03
C GLU A 78 10.22 -15.55 -8.71
N ILE A 79 10.27 -14.65 -7.71
CA ILE A 79 9.57 -14.85 -6.43
C ILE A 79 8.06 -14.92 -6.66
N SER A 80 7.53 -14.03 -7.50
CA SER A 80 6.10 -13.99 -7.81
C SER A 80 5.62 -15.28 -8.47
N GLN A 81 6.39 -15.82 -9.43
CA GLN A 81 6.10 -17.12 -10.07
C GLN A 81 6.18 -18.28 -9.08
N SER A 82 7.19 -18.27 -8.20
CA SER A 82 7.33 -19.28 -7.15
C SER A 82 6.09 -19.30 -6.23
N LEU A 83 5.59 -18.12 -5.85
CA LEU A 83 4.38 -17.97 -5.00
C LEU A 83 3.08 -18.39 -5.70
N GLN A 84 2.98 -18.22 -7.02
CA GLN A 84 1.86 -18.77 -7.80
C GLN A 84 1.83 -20.30 -7.74
N GLY A 85 3.00 -20.94 -7.76
CA GLY A 85 3.13 -22.38 -7.56
C GLY A 85 2.57 -22.83 -6.21
N VAL A 86 2.90 -22.12 -5.12
CA VAL A 86 2.42 -22.45 -3.77
C VAL A 86 0.91 -22.25 -3.61
N SER A 87 0.34 -21.26 -4.30
CA SER A 87 -1.10 -20.98 -4.30
C SER A 87 -1.91 -22.12 -4.93
N SER A 88 -1.29 -22.90 -5.81
CA SER A 88 -1.90 -24.02 -6.52
C SER A 88 -1.87 -25.34 -5.74
N PHE A 89 -1.11 -25.43 -4.64
CA PHE A 89 -1.00 -26.64 -3.82
C PHE A 89 -1.99 -26.71 -2.65
N SER A 90 -2.85 -25.71 -2.46
CA SER A 90 -3.83 -25.69 -1.36
C SER A 90 -5.18 -26.34 -1.73
N VAL A 91 -5.17 -27.34 -2.62
CA VAL A 91 -6.30 -28.23 -2.91
C VAL A 91 -5.80 -29.67 -2.87
N GLN A 92 -5.70 -30.22 -1.65
CA GLN A 92 -5.72 -31.66 -1.37
C GLN A 92 -6.23 -31.89 0.05
#